data_AF-A0A3D1QES2-F1
#
_entry.id   AF-A0A3D1QES2-F1
#
_cell.length_a   1.000
_cell.length_b   1.000
_cell.length_c   1.000
_cell.angle_alpha   90.00
_cell.angle_beta   90.00
_cell.angle_gamma   90.00
#
_symmetry.space_group_name_H-M   'P 1'
#
loop_
_entity.id
_entity.type
_entity.pdbx_description
1 polymer ?
#
loop_
_entity_poly.entity_id
_entity_poly.type
_entity_poly.pdbx_seq_one_letter_code
_entity_poly.pdbx_strand_id
1 'polypeptide(L)'
;TNASGGGGQTNYSFTKAGIIGFTKSLAMEAGRNNINVNCVRPGVIDTPMQSSMPEDLFDLEIEKTTFKRLGQPKEVADLVCYLCSE
;
A
#
# COMPACT_ATOMS: atom_id res chain seq x y z
N THR A 1 1.82 4.29 1.34
CA THR A 1 0.39 4.66 1.52
C THR A 1 0.06 4.77 3.01
N ASN A 2 -0.54 5.88 3.41
CA ASN A 2 -0.49 6.45 4.77
C ASN A 2 -1.35 5.76 5.86
N ALA A 3 -1.37 4.43 5.96
CA ALA A 3 -1.94 3.78 7.14
C ALA A 3 -1.30 4.25 8.46
N SER A 4 -0.13 4.90 8.37
CA SER A 4 0.62 5.53 9.47
C SER A 4 0.24 7.00 9.73
N GLY A 5 -0.70 7.57 8.98
CA GLY A 5 -1.14 8.96 9.07
C GLY A 5 -0.34 9.94 8.19
N GLY A 6 -0.95 11.07 7.87
CA GLY A 6 -0.34 12.18 7.13
C GLY A 6 -1.20 13.44 7.20
N GLY A 7 -0.59 14.60 7.40
CA GLY A 7 -1.31 15.88 7.47
C GLY A 7 -2.15 16.12 6.21
N GLY A 8 -3.43 16.52 6.39
CA GLY A 8 -4.36 16.74 5.28
C GLY A 8 -4.93 15.48 4.63
N GLN A 9 -4.59 14.28 5.12
CA GLN A 9 -5.02 13.01 4.54
C GLN A 9 -5.88 12.18 5.50
N THR A 10 -6.70 12.81 6.33
CA THR A 10 -7.53 12.12 7.36
C THR A 10 -8.44 11.07 6.76
N ASN A 11 -9.18 11.40 5.70
CA ASN A 11 -10.05 10.48 4.98
C ASN A 11 -9.28 9.29 4.38
N TYR A 12 -8.17 9.58 3.70
CA TYR A 12 -7.34 8.57 3.05
C TYR A 12 -6.66 7.66 4.09
N SER A 13 -6.15 8.22 5.19
CA SER A 13 -5.56 7.46 6.31
C SER A 13 -6.58 6.53 6.96
N PHE A 14 -7.78 7.04 7.25
CA PHE A 14 -8.87 6.24 7.82
C PHE A 14 -9.22 5.07 6.91
N THR A 15 -9.48 5.31 5.63
CA THR A 15 -9.84 4.24 4.69
C THR A 15 -8.72 3.22 4.53
N LYS A 16 -7.45 3.64 4.39
CA LYS A 16 -6.33 2.72 4.19
C LYS A 16 -5.97 1.91 5.45
N ALA A 17 -6.15 2.48 6.64
CA ALA A 17 -6.08 1.72 7.89
C ALA A 17 -7.25 0.75 8.03
N GLY A 18 -8.46 1.17 7.62
CA GLY A 18 -9.67 0.34 7.64
C GLY A 18 -9.54 -0.93 6.80
N ILE A 19 -8.88 -0.85 5.63
CA ILE A 19 -8.60 -2.02 4.77
C ILE A 19 -7.80 -3.11 5.53
N ILE A 20 -6.87 -2.73 6.42
CA ILE A 20 -6.09 -3.69 7.20
C ILE A 20 -6.99 -4.46 8.17
N GLY A 21 -7.88 -3.75 8.88
CA GLY A 21 -8.86 -4.38 9.77
C GLY A 21 -9.82 -5.28 9.01
N PHE A 22 -10.37 -4.78 7.90
CA PHE A 22 -11.24 -5.54 7.01
C PHE A 22 -10.61 -6.84 6.52
N THR A 23 -9.35 -6.78 6.07
CA THR A 23 -8.60 -7.94 5.58
C THR A 23 -8.47 -9.01 6.67
N LYS A 24 -8.13 -8.61 7.91
CA LYS A 24 -8.00 -9.53 9.05
C LYS A 24 -9.33 -10.20 9.41
N SER A 25 -10.41 -9.42 9.50
CA SER A 25 -11.74 -9.97 9.80
C SER A 25 -12.20 -10.94 8.72
N LEU A 26 -12.08 -10.54 7.45
CA LEU A 26 -12.49 -11.37 6.33
C LEU A 26 -11.65 -12.65 6.22
N ALA A 27 -10.35 -12.61 6.53
CA ALA A 27 -9.51 -13.81 6.58
C ALA A 27 -10.01 -14.84 7.60
N MET A 28 -10.45 -14.38 8.79
CA MET A 28 -11.00 -15.26 9.83
C MET A 28 -12.35 -15.87 9.42
N GLU A 29 -13.17 -15.13 8.68
CA GLU A 29 -14.46 -15.59 8.18
C GLU A 29 -14.30 -16.59 7.02
N ALA A 30 -13.50 -16.22 6.02
CA ALA A 30 -13.34 -16.96 4.77
C ALA A 30 -12.39 -18.16 4.87
N GLY A 31 -11.54 -18.21 5.91
CA GLY A 31 -10.60 -19.32 6.11
C GLY A 31 -11.27 -20.68 6.22
N ARG A 32 -12.52 -20.75 6.69
CA ARG A 32 -13.33 -21.99 6.72
C ARG A 32 -13.61 -22.55 5.32
N ASN A 33 -13.60 -21.69 4.31
CA ASN A 33 -13.78 -22.04 2.90
C ASN A 33 -12.44 -22.25 2.18
N ASN A 34 -11.33 -22.33 2.91
CA ASN A 34 -9.99 -22.43 2.36
C ASN A 34 -9.64 -21.24 1.44
N ILE A 35 -10.11 -20.04 1.80
CA ILE A 35 -9.84 -18.80 1.06
C ILE A 35 -8.85 -17.94 1.86
N ASN A 36 -7.72 -17.61 1.24
CA ASN A 36 -6.74 -16.67 1.79
C ASN A 36 -7.13 -15.23 1.48
N VAL A 37 -6.96 -14.33 2.46
CA VAL A 37 -7.25 -12.90 2.30
C VAL A 37 -6.06 -12.10 2.79
N ASN A 38 -5.47 -11.30 1.90
CA ASN A 38 -4.28 -10.52 2.17
C ASN A 38 -4.47 -9.08 1.66
N CYS A 39 -3.71 -8.14 2.23
CA CYS A 39 -3.63 -6.77 1.72
C CYS A 39 -2.18 -6.37 1.51
N VAL A 40 -1.91 -5.66 0.42
CA VAL A 40 -0.61 -5.07 0.14
C VAL A 40 -0.64 -3.59 0.47
N ARG A 41 0.39 -3.10 1.17
CA ARG A 41 0.58 -1.69 1.48
C ARG A 41 1.79 -1.13 0.72
N PRO A 42 1.60 -0.59 -0.50
CA PRO A 42 2.71 -0.05 -1.26
C PRO A 42 3.34 1.17 -0.59
N GLY A 43 4.64 1.35 -0.84
CA GLY A 43 5.39 2.56 -0.50
C GLY A 43 5.11 3.70 -1.50
N VAL A 44 6.17 4.40 -1.87
CA VAL A 44 6.17 5.44 -2.91
C VAL A 44 6.49 4.75 -4.24
N ILE A 45 5.52 4.69 -5.16
CA ILE A 45 5.59 3.87 -6.39
C ILE A 45 5.42 4.75 -7.62
N ASP A 46 6.36 4.60 -8.57
CA ASP A 46 6.41 5.30 -9.85
C ASP A 46 5.13 5.10 -10.65
N THR A 47 4.22 6.08 -10.57
CA THR A 47 2.90 6.03 -11.21
C THR A 47 2.51 7.43 -11.68
N PRO A 48 1.62 7.55 -12.69
CA PRO A 48 1.14 8.86 -13.14
C PRO A 48 0.48 9.71 -12.04
N MET A 49 -0.03 9.08 -10.97
CA MET A 49 -0.60 9.80 -9.83
C MET A 49 0.43 10.68 -9.10
N GLN A 50 1.72 10.37 -9.19
CA GLN A 50 2.77 11.15 -8.53
C GLN A 50 3.08 12.46 -9.24
N SER A 51 2.75 12.59 -10.53
CA SER A 51 3.00 13.83 -11.28
C SER A 51 2.16 15.02 -10.79
N SER A 52 1.16 14.78 -9.93
CA SER A 52 0.39 15.83 -9.27
C SER A 52 0.97 16.29 -7.92
N MET A 53 2.06 15.67 -7.45
CA MET A 53 2.69 16.02 -6.18
C MET A 53 3.84 17.01 -6.42
N PRO A 54 4.00 18.06 -5.59
CA PRO A 54 5.14 18.97 -5.67
C PRO A 54 6.48 18.22 -5.54
N GLU A 55 7.47 18.58 -6.36
CA GLU A 55 8.80 17.92 -6.40
C GLU A 55 9.47 17.88 -5.02
N ASP A 56 9.45 18.98 -4.26
CA ASP A 56 10.06 19.04 -2.93
C ASP A 56 9.48 18.01 -1.95
N LEU A 57 8.16 17.80 -1.98
CA LEU A 57 7.50 16.80 -1.13
C LEU A 57 7.75 15.38 -1.64
N PHE A 58 7.92 15.22 -2.95
CA PHE A 58 8.22 13.96 -3.59
C PHE A 58 9.61 13.44 -3.23
N ASP A 59 10.62 14.30 -3.31
CA ASP A 59 11.99 13.96 -2.96
C ASP A 59 12.13 13.63 -1.47
N LEU A 60 11.41 14.34 -0.60
CA LEU A 60 11.34 14.02 0.82
C LEU A 60 10.73 12.64 1.09
N GLU A 61 9.72 12.23 0.34
CA GLU A 61 9.12 10.91 0.47
C GLU A 61 10.06 9.80 -0.05
N ILE A 62 10.83 10.06 -1.12
CA ILE A 62 11.88 9.14 -1.59
C ILE A 62 12.99 9.00 -0.54
N GLU A 63 13.42 10.11 0.07
CA GLU A 63 14.43 10.13 1.12
C GLU A 63 14.01 9.34 2.37
N LYS A 64 12.72 9.25 2.67
CA LYS A 64 12.23 8.39 3.77
C LYS A 64 12.33 6.91 3.46
N THR A 65 12.46 6.52 2.19
CA THR A 65 12.62 5.11 1.81
C THR A 65 14.04 4.62 2.08
N THR A 66 14.17 3.35 2.48
CA THR A 66 15.49 2.73 2.72
C THR A 66 16.33 2.64 1.44
N PHE A 67 15.68 2.42 0.29
CA PHE A 67 16.35 2.24 -0.99
C PHE A 67 16.62 3.54 -1.76
N LYS A 68 16.17 4.70 -1.23
CA LYS A 68 16.38 6.02 -1.84
C LYS A 68 15.99 6.09 -3.32
N ARG A 69 14.94 5.35 -3.67
CA ARG A 69 14.39 5.29 -5.04
C ARG A 69 12.89 5.04 -4.99
N LEU A 70 12.24 5.29 -6.13
CA LEU A 70 10.87 4.87 -6.34
C LEU A 70 10.79 3.35 -6.47
N GLY A 71 9.78 2.77 -5.83
CA GLY A 71 9.33 1.43 -6.16
C GLY A 71 8.69 1.44 -7.55
N GLN A 72 8.76 0.32 -8.25
CA GLN A 72 8.16 0.15 -9.57
C GLN A 72 6.81 -0.56 -9.44
N PRO A 73 5.82 -0.26 -10.30
CA PRO A 73 4.53 -0.95 -10.28
C PRO A 73 4.66 -2.48 -10.36
N LYS A 74 5.67 -2.95 -11.10
CA LYS A 74 5.99 -4.37 -11.21
C LYS A 74 6.37 -5.01 -9.87
N GLU A 75 7.10 -4.31 -9.00
CA GLU A 75 7.47 -4.83 -7.67
C GLU A 75 6.24 -5.06 -6.79
N VAL A 76 5.20 -4.23 -6.94
CA VAL A 76 3.91 -4.43 -6.25
C VAL A 76 3.15 -5.60 -6.88
N ALA A 77 3.12 -5.69 -8.20
CA ALA A 77 2.45 -6.76 -8.93
C ALA A 77 3.06 -8.14 -8.60
N ASP A 78 4.38 -8.25 -8.56
CA ASP A 78 5.09 -9.48 -8.23
C ASP A 78 4.71 -9.99 -6.83
N LEU A 79 4.59 -9.09 -5.84
CA LEU A 79 4.11 -9.44 -4.51
C LEU A 79 2.64 -9.91 -4.51
N VAL A 80 1.78 -9.25 -5.27
CA VAL A 80 0.38 -9.68 -5.40
C VAL A 80 0.30 -11.07 -6.04
N CYS A 81 1.07 -11.31 -7.10
CA CYS A 81 1.18 -12.62 -7.74
C CYS A 81 1.65 -13.70 -6.77
N TYR A 82 2.65 -13.40 -5.93
CA TYR A 82 3.11 -14.31 -4.88
C TYR A 82 2.00 -14.62 -3.86
N LEU A 83 1.22 -13.62 -3.43
CA LEU A 83 0.11 -13.85 -2.52
C LEU A 83 -1.06 -14.64 -3.14
N CYS A 84 -1.13 -14.68 -4.47
CA CYS A 84 -2.13 -15.41 -5.24
C CYS A 84 -1.61 -16.74 -5.81
N SER A 85 -0.37 -17.14 -5.51
CA SER A 85 0.15 -18.43 -5.96
C SER A 85 -0.52 -19.60 -5.22
N GLU A 86 -0.49 -20.78 -5.84
CA GLU A 86 -0.98 -22.03 -5.24
C GLU A 86 -0.13 -22.50 -4.05
#